data_AF-A0A8T7IVF9-F1
#
_entry.id   AF-A0A8T7IVF9-F1
#
_cell.length_a   1.000
_cell.length_b   1.000
_cell.length_c   1.000
_cell.angle_alpha   90.00
_cell.angle_beta   90.00
_cell.angle_gamma   90.00
#
_symmetry.space_group_name_H-M   'P 1'
#
loop_
_entity.id
_entity.type
_entity.pdbx_description
1 polymer ?
#
loop_
_entity_poly.entity_id
_entity_poly.type
_entity_poly.pdbx_seq_one_letter_code
_entity_poly.pdbx_strand_id
1 'polypeptide(L)'
;MQNHVGNYSEASALQTNKVLRNTYMLLSMTLLFSALTASISVMIGIGHSAALIMMLASIGLIWFVLPRTANSSAGLLVVFAFTGLLGASLGPTLSYYLAFKGGAQIIVQALGGTGIIFLALSAYVLTTKKDFSFLGGFLFVGLMMIILASIGTMV
;
A
#
# COMPACT_ATOMS: atom_id res chain seq x y z
N MET A 1 -29.64 30.05 -24.64
CA MET A 1 -28.99 29.86 -23.32
C MET A 1 -28.77 28.36 -23.00
N GLN A 2 -28.31 27.52 -23.95
CA GLN A 2 -28.19 26.05 -23.73
C GLN A 2 -26.77 25.47 -23.88
N ASN A 3 -25.73 26.28 -24.10
CA ASN A 3 -24.39 25.76 -24.42
C ASN A 3 -23.39 25.71 -23.25
N HIS A 4 -23.79 26.05 -22.01
CA HIS A 4 -22.84 26.14 -20.89
C HIS A 4 -22.79 24.90 -19.99
N VAL A 5 -23.70 23.93 -20.13
CA VAL A 5 -23.79 22.78 -19.20
C VAL A 5 -22.81 21.65 -19.56
N GLY A 6 -22.33 21.55 -20.81
CA GLY A 6 -21.39 20.52 -21.26
C GLY A 6 -19.96 20.68 -20.73
N ASN A 7 -19.43 21.91 -20.71
CA ASN A 7 -18.03 22.18 -20.33
C ASN A 7 -17.68 21.82 -18.87
N TYR A 8 -18.63 21.96 -17.93
CA TYR A 8 -18.36 21.69 -16.51
C TYR A 8 -18.28 20.18 -16.21
N SER A 9 -19.09 19.37 -16.88
CA SER A 9 -19.09 17.91 -16.71
C SER A 9 -17.82 17.28 -17.29
N GLU A 10 -17.38 17.75 -18.47
CA GLU A 10 -16.13 17.28 -19.08
C GLU A 10 -14.91 17.71 -18.26
N ALA A 11 -14.85 18.97 -17.81
CA ALA A 11 -13.77 19.45 -16.95
C ALA A 11 -13.68 18.65 -15.64
N SER A 12 -14.82 18.35 -14.99
CA SER A 12 -14.86 17.55 -13.76
C SER A 12 -14.39 16.09 -13.97
N ALA A 13 -14.81 15.47 -15.07
CA ALA A 13 -14.37 14.13 -15.43
C ALA A 13 -12.85 14.09 -15.71
N LEU A 14 -12.31 15.09 -16.39
CA LEU A 14 -10.86 15.19 -16.66
C LEU A 14 -10.04 15.39 -15.38
N GLN A 15 -10.52 16.20 -14.43
CA GLN A 15 -9.85 16.37 -13.12
C GLN A 15 -9.85 15.08 -12.30
N THR A 16 -10.98 14.36 -12.27
CA THR A 16 -11.08 13.08 -11.54
C THR A 16 -10.10 12.04 -12.08
N ASN A 17 -10.04 11.87 -13.40
CA ASN A 17 -9.09 10.95 -14.03
C ASN A 17 -7.63 11.35 -13.78
N LYS A 18 -7.33 12.65 -13.73
CA LYS A 18 -5.98 13.16 -13.42
C LYS A 18 -5.53 12.78 -12.01
N VAL A 19 -6.39 12.98 -11.01
CA VAL A 19 -6.07 12.62 -9.61
C VAL A 19 -5.89 11.11 -9.51
N LEU A 20 -6.80 10.32 -10.07
CA LEU A 20 -6.71 8.86 -10.06
C LEU A 20 -5.40 8.35 -10.66
N ARG A 21 -5.05 8.82 -11.87
CA ARG A 21 -3.81 8.43 -12.52
C ARG A 21 -2.61 8.74 -11.64
N ASN A 22 -2.60 9.92 -11.02
CA ASN A 22 -1.52 10.31 -10.12
C ASN A 22 -1.47 9.43 -8.86
N THR A 23 -2.62 9.11 -8.27
CA THR A 23 -2.71 8.20 -7.12
C THR A 23 -2.20 6.80 -7.47
N TYR A 24 -2.64 6.20 -8.58
CA TYR A 24 -2.14 4.88 -9.00
C TYR A 24 -0.66 4.90 -9.35
N MET A 25 -0.18 5.97 -10.00
CA MET A 25 1.23 6.11 -10.32
C MET A 25 2.07 6.18 -9.04
N LEU A 26 1.68 7.01 -8.07
CA LEU A 26 2.38 7.13 -6.80
C LEU A 26 2.31 5.84 -5.98
N LEU A 27 1.15 5.18 -5.87
CA LEU A 27 1.00 3.90 -5.18
C LEU A 27 1.86 2.80 -5.81
N SER A 28 1.93 2.74 -7.14
CA SER A 28 2.76 1.76 -7.84
C SER A 28 4.25 2.03 -7.62
N MET A 29 4.66 3.30 -7.68
CA MET A 29 6.05 3.68 -7.41
C MET A 29 6.46 3.39 -5.97
N THR A 30 5.59 3.64 -4.98
CA THR A 30 5.90 3.32 -3.58
C THR A 30 5.95 1.81 -3.34
N LEU A 31 5.08 1.01 -3.98
CA LEU A 31 5.11 -0.45 -3.91
C LEU A 31 6.40 -1.02 -4.50
N LEU A 32 6.81 -0.57 -5.70
CA LEU A 32 8.07 -0.98 -6.33
C LEU A 32 9.28 -0.57 -5.49
N PHE A 33 9.28 0.66 -4.98
CA PHE A 33 10.35 1.15 -4.10
C PHE A 33 10.46 0.33 -2.80
N SER A 34 9.33 -0.03 -2.20
CA SER A 34 9.30 -0.88 -1.00
C SER A 34 9.81 -2.29 -1.30
N ALA A 35 9.41 -2.88 -2.43
CA ALA A 35 9.90 -4.19 -2.87
C ALA A 35 11.42 -4.19 -3.12
N LEU A 36 11.95 -3.12 -3.73
CA LEU A 36 13.40 -2.95 -3.93
C LEU A 36 14.12 -2.83 -2.59
N THR A 37 13.63 -2.00 -1.68
CA THR A 37 14.26 -1.81 -0.36
C THR A 37 14.21 -3.09 0.48
N ALA A 38 13.10 -3.83 0.43
CA ALA A 38 12.97 -5.13 1.06
C ALA A 38 13.98 -6.14 0.49
N SER A 39 14.15 -6.18 -0.84
CA SER A 39 15.12 -7.05 -1.51
C SER A 39 16.56 -6.70 -1.10
N ILE A 40 16.91 -5.41 -1.05
CA ILE A 40 18.21 -4.93 -0.57
C ILE A 40 18.42 -5.32 0.89
N SER A 41 17.39 -5.18 1.74
CA SER A 41 17.49 -5.56 3.15
C SER A 41 17.74 -7.05 3.36
N VAL A 42 17.19 -7.91 2.51
CA VAL A 42 17.47 -9.35 2.52
C VAL A 42 18.93 -9.61 2.15
N MET A 43 19.45 -8.93 1.12
CA MET A 43 20.85 -9.08 0.68
C MET A 43 21.85 -8.63 1.74
N ILE A 44 21.54 -7.54 2.46
CA ILE A 44 22.41 -7.01 3.54
C ILE A 44 22.32 -7.87 4.80
N GLY A 45 21.26 -8.69 4.95
CA GLY A 45 21.08 -9.53 6.12
C GLY A 45 20.80 -8.73 7.40
N ILE A 46 19.90 -7.73 7.31
CA ILE A 46 19.54 -6.89 8.45
C ILE A 46 19.04 -7.77 9.61
N GLY A 47 19.63 -7.60 10.80
CA GLY A 47 19.21 -8.30 12.01
C GLY A 47 17.84 -7.84 12.53
N HIS A 48 17.16 -8.69 13.31
CA HIS A 48 15.83 -8.37 13.88
C HIS A 48 15.81 -7.06 14.68
N SER A 49 16.89 -6.74 15.39
CA SER A 49 17.01 -5.48 16.14
C SER A 49 17.02 -4.24 15.24
N ALA A 50 17.75 -4.29 14.12
CA ALA A 50 17.81 -3.20 13.16
C ALA A 50 16.48 -3.04 12.40
N ALA A 51 15.79 -4.14 12.09
CA ALA A 51 14.44 -4.09 11.52
C ALA A 51 13.42 -3.41 12.46
N LEU A 52 13.47 -3.71 13.77
CA LEU A 52 12.64 -3.02 14.77
C LEU A 52 12.96 -1.52 14.84
N ILE A 53 14.24 -1.15 14.80
CA ILE A 53 14.64 0.27 14.79
C ILE A 53 14.09 0.98 13.55
N MET A 54 14.19 0.36 12.36
CA MET A 54 13.62 0.93 11.14
C MET A 54 12.10 1.05 11.20
N MET A 55 11.42 0.07 11.80
CA MET A 55 9.97 0.14 12.02
C MET A 55 9.61 1.29 12.97
N LEU A 56 10.28 1.42 14.12
CA LEU A 56 10.05 2.50 15.06
C LEU A 56 10.38 3.87 14.47
N ALA A 57 11.47 3.97 13.70
CA ALA A 57 11.83 5.18 12.98
C ALA A 57 10.77 5.54 11.92
N SER A 58 10.17 4.56 11.24
CA SER A 58 9.07 4.79 10.30
C SER A 58 7.83 5.38 11.01
N ILE A 59 7.50 4.88 12.19
CA ILE A 59 6.39 5.40 13.02
C ILE A 59 6.70 6.84 13.47
N GLY A 60 7.93 7.09 13.93
CA GLY A 60 8.38 8.44 14.29
C GLY A 60 8.31 9.43 13.12
N LEU A 61 8.68 8.99 11.92
CA LEU A 61 8.60 9.78 10.70
C LEU A 61 7.15 10.15 10.35
N ILE A 62 6.23 9.18 10.44
CA ILE A 62 4.80 9.43 10.26
C ILE A 62 4.27 10.41 11.30
N TRP A 63 4.54 10.17 12.58
CA TRP A 63 3.89 10.96 13.63
C TRP A 63 4.40 12.40 13.67
N PHE A 64 5.67 12.62 13.37
CA PHE A 64 6.31 13.93 13.53
C PHE A 64 6.40 14.73 12.23
N VAL A 65 6.74 14.09 11.11
CA VAL A 65 7.13 14.81 9.88
C VAL A 65 5.99 14.88 8.87
N LEU A 66 5.24 13.79 8.70
CA LEU A 66 4.15 13.71 7.72
C LEU A 66 3.03 14.74 7.95
N PRO A 67 2.49 14.95 9.17
CA PRO A 67 1.45 15.94 9.41
C PRO A 67 1.89 17.37 9.05
N ARG A 68 3.20 17.65 9.21
CA ARG A 68 3.79 18.96 8.87
C ARG A 68 4.07 19.14 7.38
N THR A 69 4.15 18.05 6.63
CA THR A 69 4.51 18.06 5.20
C THR A 69 3.40 17.56 4.27
N ALA A 70 2.24 17.17 4.83
CA ALA A 70 1.13 16.52 4.11
C ALA A 70 0.57 17.35 2.94
N ASN A 71 0.51 18.68 3.09
CA ASN A 71 -0.01 19.58 2.05
C ASN A 71 1.09 20.15 1.14
N SER A 72 2.29 19.58 1.17
CA SER A 72 3.45 20.02 0.38
C SER A 72 4.00 18.88 -0.47
N SER A 73 4.65 19.20 -1.58
CA SER A 73 5.37 18.24 -2.40
C SER A 73 6.45 17.47 -1.63
N ALA A 74 6.99 18.07 -0.56
CA ALA A 74 7.91 17.41 0.35
C ALA A 74 7.30 16.17 1.04
N GLY A 75 5.98 16.16 1.27
CA GLY A 75 5.28 15.02 1.86
C GLY A 75 5.44 13.74 1.05
N LEU A 76 5.60 13.85 -0.28
CA LEU A 76 5.84 12.69 -1.13
C LEU A 76 7.15 11.99 -0.78
N LEU A 77 8.24 12.75 -0.61
CA LEU A 77 9.53 12.18 -0.21
C LEU A 77 9.45 11.51 1.17
N VAL A 78 8.67 12.08 2.08
CA VAL A 78 8.45 11.49 3.42
C VAL A 78 7.70 10.16 3.31
N VAL A 79 6.71 10.05 2.43
CA VAL A 79 6.01 8.79 2.16
C VAL A 79 6.95 7.74 1.56
N PHE A 80 7.82 8.13 0.62
CA PHE A 80 8.83 7.21 0.09
C PHE A 80 9.82 6.76 1.18
N ALA A 81 10.34 7.68 1.99
CA ALA A 81 11.20 7.31 3.12
C ALA A 81 10.49 6.37 4.11
N PHE A 82 9.25 6.67 4.48
CA PHE A 82 8.43 5.81 5.34
C PHE A 82 8.26 4.41 4.76
N THR A 83 7.81 4.31 3.51
CA THR A 83 7.57 3.02 2.84
C THR A 83 8.85 2.25 2.57
N GLY A 84 9.97 2.93 2.37
CA GLY A 84 11.31 2.33 2.28
C GLY A 84 11.77 1.75 3.61
N LEU A 85 11.65 2.49 4.72
CA LEU A 85 11.99 1.99 6.04
C LEU A 85 11.12 0.79 6.44
N LEU A 86 9.82 0.81 6.11
CA LEU A 86 8.96 -0.36 6.29
C LEU A 86 9.31 -1.52 5.36
N GLY A 87 9.67 -1.25 4.11
CA GLY A 87 10.17 -2.29 3.20
C GLY A 87 11.43 -2.96 3.75
N ALA A 88 12.38 -2.15 4.24
CA ALA A 88 13.60 -2.64 4.87
C ALA A 88 13.33 -3.45 6.14
N SER A 89 12.38 -3.03 6.99
CA SER A 89 12.08 -3.77 8.22
C SER A 89 11.50 -5.17 7.96
N LEU A 90 10.97 -5.44 6.76
CA LEU A 90 10.51 -6.76 6.36
C LEU A 90 11.66 -7.75 6.08
N GLY A 91 12.91 -7.29 6.00
CA GLY A 91 14.08 -8.12 5.67
C GLY A 91 14.17 -9.43 6.45
N PRO A 92 14.19 -9.42 7.80
CA PRO A 92 14.27 -10.65 8.60
C PRO A 92 13.10 -11.61 8.35
N THR A 93 11.88 -11.07 8.18
CA THR A 93 10.68 -11.86 7.91
C THR A 93 10.77 -12.53 6.54
N LEU A 94 11.23 -11.81 5.51
CA LEU A 94 11.47 -12.39 4.18
C LEU A 94 12.57 -13.44 4.24
N SER A 95 13.67 -13.19 4.96
CA SER A 95 14.76 -14.16 5.14
C SER A 95 14.28 -15.45 5.80
N TYR A 96 13.33 -15.36 6.75
CA TYR A 96 12.69 -16.55 7.33
C TYR A 96 11.93 -17.36 6.27
N TYR A 97 11.13 -16.71 5.42
CA TYR A 97 10.40 -17.41 4.35
C TYR A 97 11.33 -17.97 3.27
N LEU A 98 12.45 -17.29 2.96
CA LEU A 98 13.45 -17.75 2.01
C LEU A 98 14.16 -19.03 2.44
N ALA A 99 14.20 -19.33 3.74
CA ALA A 99 14.79 -20.57 4.25
C ALA A 99 13.96 -21.82 3.92
N PHE A 100 12.68 -21.66 3.55
CA PHE A 100 11.82 -22.76 3.13
C PHE A 100 12.07 -23.14 1.65
N LYS A 101 11.80 -24.41 1.31
CA LYS A 101 11.84 -24.85 -0.10
C LYS A 101 10.82 -24.05 -0.91
N GLY A 102 11.30 -23.31 -1.92
CA GLY A 102 10.45 -22.44 -2.74
C GLY A 102 10.08 -21.09 -2.12
N GLY A 103 10.76 -20.66 -1.05
CA GLY A 103 10.46 -19.41 -0.34
C GLY A 103 10.40 -18.17 -1.23
N ALA A 104 11.32 -18.05 -2.19
CA ALA A 104 11.34 -16.93 -3.13
C ALA A 104 10.07 -16.87 -4.00
N GLN A 105 9.57 -18.04 -4.43
CA GLN A 105 8.35 -18.14 -5.22
C GLN A 105 7.13 -17.72 -4.40
N ILE A 106 7.06 -18.11 -3.12
CA ILE A 106 5.99 -17.70 -2.20
C ILE A 106 5.95 -16.17 -2.08
N ILE A 107 7.11 -15.54 -1.88
CA ILE A 107 7.21 -14.08 -1.72
C ILE A 107 6.74 -13.36 -2.99
N VAL A 108 7.23 -13.78 -4.17
CA VAL A 108 6.87 -13.17 -5.45
C VAL A 108 5.39 -13.39 -5.77
N GLN A 109 4.84 -14.57 -5.48
CA GLN A 109 3.42 -14.84 -5.66
C GLN A 109 2.54 -14.03 -4.71
N ALA A 110 2.94 -13.87 -3.44
CA ALA A 110 2.19 -13.06 -2.48
C ALA A 110 2.18 -11.57 -2.88
N LEU A 111 3.34 -11.02 -3.24
CA LEU A 111 3.47 -9.62 -3.69
C LEU A 111 2.72 -9.40 -5.02
N GLY A 112 3.00 -10.25 -6.02
CA GLY A 112 2.38 -10.17 -7.33
C GLY A 112 0.87 -10.38 -7.28
N GLY A 113 0.40 -11.38 -6.52
CA GLY A 113 -1.02 -11.67 -6.31
C GLY A 113 -1.76 -10.50 -5.67
N THR A 114 -1.21 -9.92 -4.61
CA THR A 114 -1.81 -8.75 -3.93
C THR A 114 -1.88 -7.55 -4.88
N GLY A 115 -0.80 -7.28 -5.62
CA GLY A 115 -0.76 -6.20 -6.60
C GLY A 115 -1.77 -6.40 -7.73
N ILE A 116 -1.86 -7.61 -8.28
CA ILE A 116 -2.82 -7.96 -9.34
C ILE A 116 -4.26 -7.82 -8.83
N ILE A 117 -4.58 -8.36 -7.65
CA ILE A 117 -5.93 -8.25 -7.06
C ILE A 117 -6.30 -6.79 -6.83
N PHE A 118 -5.39 -5.99 -6.25
CA PHE A 118 -5.61 -4.57 -6.03
C PHE A 118 -5.91 -3.82 -7.33
N LEU A 119 -5.09 -4.03 -8.37
CA LEU A 119 -5.27 -3.37 -9.67
C LEU A 119 -6.52 -3.86 -10.40
N ALA A 120 -6.83 -5.15 -10.36
CA ALA A 120 -7.99 -5.73 -11.00
C ALA A 120 -9.30 -5.21 -10.38
N LEU A 121 -9.40 -5.24 -9.04
CA LEU A 121 -10.56 -4.71 -8.33
C LEU A 121 -10.69 -3.20 -8.51
N SER A 122 -9.56 -2.47 -8.47
CA SER A 122 -9.51 -1.04 -8.77
C SER A 122 -10.06 -0.74 -10.16
N ALA A 123 -9.58 -1.43 -11.20
CA ALA A 123 -10.06 -1.25 -12.56
C ALA A 123 -11.55 -1.61 -12.71
N TYR A 124 -12.02 -2.67 -12.04
CA TYR A 124 -13.41 -3.08 -12.06
C TYR A 124 -14.34 -2.00 -11.49
N VAL A 125 -14.01 -1.43 -10.32
CA VAL A 125 -14.80 -0.36 -9.70
C VAL A 125 -14.85 0.88 -10.59
N LEU A 126 -13.73 1.25 -11.21
CA LEU A 126 -13.63 2.46 -12.02
C LEU A 126 -14.32 2.37 -13.37
N THR A 127 -14.33 1.18 -13.97
CA THR A 127 -15.01 0.94 -15.25
C THR A 127 -16.51 0.76 -15.07
N THR A 128 -16.94 0.00 -14.06
CA THR A 128 -18.36 -0.26 -13.81
C THR A 128 -19.08 0.87 -13.09
N LYS A 129 -18.34 1.75 -12.40
CA LYS A 129 -18.88 2.82 -11.53
C LYS A 129 -19.91 2.29 -10.52
N LYS A 130 -19.79 1.02 -10.13
CA LYS A 130 -20.70 0.37 -9.19
C LYS A 130 -20.42 0.85 -7.78
N ASP A 131 -21.48 1.22 -7.08
CA ASP A 131 -21.42 1.52 -5.64
C ASP A 131 -21.40 0.22 -4.82
N PHE A 132 -20.41 0.10 -3.93
CA PHE A 132 -20.20 -1.03 -3.02
C PHE A 132 -20.56 -0.71 -1.57
N SER A 133 -21.26 0.39 -1.30
CA SER A 133 -21.70 0.77 0.05
C SER A 133 -22.47 -0.35 0.77
N PHE A 134 -23.21 -1.18 0.02
CA PHE A 134 -23.89 -2.37 0.55
C PHE A 134 -22.96 -3.41 1.19
N LEU A 135 -21.68 -3.46 0.79
CA LEU A 135 -20.69 -4.42 1.29
C LEU A 135 -20.02 -3.95 2.59
N GLY A 136 -20.20 -2.69 3.00
CA GLY A 136 -19.52 -2.11 4.16
C GLY A 136 -19.78 -2.88 5.46
N GLY A 137 -21.06 -3.21 5.73
CA GLY A 137 -21.43 -4.00 6.91
C GLY A 137 -20.83 -5.41 6.91
N PHE A 138 -20.84 -6.08 5.76
CA PHE A 138 -20.24 -7.41 5.60
C PHE A 138 -18.73 -7.39 5.79
N LEU A 139 -18.02 -6.41 5.21
CA LEU A 139 -16.57 -6.25 5.37
C LEU A 139 -16.17 -5.95 6.82
N PHE A 140 -16.96 -5.16 7.54
CA PHE A 140 -16.70 -4.88 8.95
C PHE A 140 -16.83 -6.14 9.83
N VAL A 141 -17.89 -6.92 9.62
CA VAL A 141 -18.06 -8.22 10.30
C VAL A 141 -16.93 -9.19 9.93
N GLY A 142 -16.56 -9.25 8.65
CA GLY A 142 -15.44 -10.07 8.19
C GLY A 142 -14.11 -9.70 8.84
N LEU A 143 -13.80 -8.41 8.95
CA LEU A 143 -12.60 -7.93 9.66
C LEU A 143 -12.63 -8.31 11.14
N MET A 144 -13.76 -8.15 11.83
CA MET A 144 -13.93 -8.57 13.22
C MET A 144 -13.67 -10.08 13.39
N MET A 145 -14.23 -10.90 12.50
CA MET A 145 -14.03 -12.35 12.52
C MET A 145 -12.57 -12.75 12.30
N ILE A 146 -11.85 -12.09 11.38
CA ILE A 146 -10.42 -12.36 11.15
C ILE A 146 -9.61 -12.00 12.41
N ILE A 147 -9.90 -10.88 13.07
CA ILE A 147 -9.22 -10.49 14.30
C ILE A 147 -9.49 -11.52 15.41
N LEU A 148 -10.74 -11.91 15.61
CA LEU A 148 -11.10 -12.93 16.63
C LEU A 148 -10.44 -14.29 16.33
N ALA A 149 -10.43 -14.73 15.07
CA ALA A 149 -9.76 -15.96 14.66
C ALA A 149 -8.24 -15.87 14.86
N SER A 150 -7.64 -14.70 14.59
CA SER A 150 -6.20 -14.49 14.82
C SER A 150 -5.84 -14.59 16.31
N ILE A 151 -6.67 -14.06 17.21
CA ILE A 151 -6.45 -14.18 18.66
C ILE A 151 -6.72 -15.62 19.11
N GLY A 152 -7.79 -16.24 18.62
CA GLY A 152 -8.15 -17.61 18.96
C GLY A 152 -7.16 -18.66 18.46
N THR A 153 -6.35 -18.36 17.45
CA THR A 153 -5.24 -19.23 17.00
C THR A 153 -3.96 -19.03 17.80
N MET A 154 -3.86 -17.96 18.60
CA MET A 154 -2.73 -17.73 19.52
C MET A 154 -2.92 -18.39 20.90
N VAL A 155 -4.14 -18.85 21.20
CA VAL A 155 -4.50 -19.63 22.39
C VAL A 155 -4.58 -21.11 22.01
#